data_AF-A0A059C6S0-F1
#
_entry.id   AF-A0A059C6S0-F1
#
_cell.length_a   1.000
_cell.length_b   1.000
_cell.length_c   1.000
_cell.angle_alpha   90.00
_cell.angle_beta   90.00
_cell.angle_gamma   90.00
#
_symmetry.space_group_name_H-M   'P 1'
#
loop_
_entity.id
_entity.type
_entity.pdbx_description
1 polymer ?
#
loop_
_entity_poly.entity_id
_entity_poly.type
_entity_poly.pdbx_seq_one_letter_code
_entity_poly.pdbx_strand_id
1 'polypeptide(L)'
;LDWLNMKLKELGYLPDKRFSLHDVEDEQKEESLFYHSERLAIAFALITTVEGSTITVMKNLHICGDCHSAIKLIAKIVDREIVVRDFSLFHHFRSGICSCGDYW
;
A
#
# COMPACT_ATOMS: atom_id res chain seq x y z
N LEU A 1 -2.04 0.29 -12.57
CA LEU A 1 -1.71 -0.54 -11.39
C LEU A 1 -0.68 -1.62 -11.73
N ASP A 2 -0.80 -2.25 -12.90
CA ASP A 2 0.13 -3.31 -13.34
C ASP A 2 1.60 -2.90 -13.34
N TRP A 3 1.93 -1.71 -13.82
CA TRP A 3 3.31 -1.19 -13.79
C TRP A 3 3.87 -1.13 -12.35
N LEU A 4 3.03 -0.74 -11.38
CA LEU A 4 3.40 -0.65 -9.98
C LEU A 4 3.56 -2.05 -9.38
N ASN A 5 2.71 -2.99 -9.78
CA ASN A 5 2.83 -4.39 -9.40
C ASN A 5 4.14 -5.01 -9.91
N MET A 6 4.51 -4.74 -11.16
CA MET A 6 5.78 -5.20 -11.72
C MET A 6 6.96 -4.63 -10.92
N LYS A 7 6.95 -3.32 -10.61
CA LYS A 7 8.00 -2.69 -9.80
C LYS A 7 8.07 -3.24 -8.38
N LEU A 8 6.94 -3.54 -7.76
CA LEU A 8 6.89 -4.19 -6.45
C LEU A 8 7.55 -5.58 -6.51
N LYS A 9 7.22 -6.40 -7.52
CA LYS A 9 7.83 -7.72 -7.72
C LYS A 9 9.34 -7.64 -7.99
N GLU A 10 9.80 -6.66 -8.76
CA GLU A 10 11.24 -6.39 -8.98
C GLU A 10 11.98 -6.07 -7.68
N LEU A 11 11.30 -5.47 -6.70
CA LEU A 11 11.83 -5.21 -5.35
C LEU A 11 11.64 -6.38 -4.37
N GLY A 12 11.14 -7.52 -4.83
CA GLY A 12 10.94 -8.71 -4.01
C GLY A 12 9.69 -8.68 -3.11
N TYR A 13 8.71 -7.83 -3.42
CA TYR A 13 7.42 -7.87 -2.73
C TYR A 13 6.70 -9.20 -3.00
N LEU A 14 6.33 -9.88 -1.91
CA LEU A 14 5.51 -11.09 -1.93
C LEU A 14 4.23 -10.80 -1.13
N PRO A 15 3.03 -10.92 -1.74
CA PRO A 15 1.78 -10.69 -1.04
C PRO A 15 1.62 -11.62 0.17
N ASP A 16 1.24 -11.07 1.33
CA ASP A 16 0.96 -11.88 2.51
C ASP A 16 -0.51 -12.29 2.56
N LYS A 17 -0.78 -13.48 2.02
CA LYS A 17 -2.12 -14.06 1.84
C LYS A 17 -2.91 -14.20 3.15
N ARG A 18 -2.24 -14.16 4.32
CA ARG A 18 -2.90 -14.18 5.64
C ARG A 18 -3.80 -12.96 5.86
N PHE A 19 -3.57 -11.87 5.12
CA PHE A 19 -4.40 -10.65 5.17
C PHE A 19 -5.58 -10.65 4.18
N SER A 20 -5.77 -11.73 3.41
CA SER A 20 -7.00 -11.98 2.66
C SER A 20 -7.84 -13.01 3.41
N LEU A 21 -8.91 -12.54 4.06
CA LEU A 21 -9.70 -13.34 5.01
C LEU A 21 -10.72 -14.27 4.33
N HIS A 22 -10.90 -14.16 3.02
CA HIS A 22 -11.82 -15.02 2.28
C HIS A 22 -11.22 -16.41 2.09
N ASP A 23 -12.02 -17.45 2.30
CA ASP A 23 -11.64 -18.83 2.05
C ASP A 23 -11.77 -19.15 0.56
N VAL A 24 -10.79 -18.70 -0.21
CA VAL A 24 -10.69 -18.83 -1.67
C VAL A 24 -9.28 -19.32 -2.05
N GLU A 25 -9.10 -19.64 -3.33
CA GLU A 25 -7.80 -20.07 -3.85
C GLU A 25 -6.73 -18.98 -3.67
N ASP A 26 -5.46 -19.40 -3.59
CA ASP A 26 -4.34 -18.53 -3.30
C ASP A 26 -4.18 -17.41 -4.34
N GLU A 27 -4.43 -17.71 -5.61
CA GLU A 27 -4.45 -16.75 -6.71
C GLU A 27 -5.51 -15.67 -6.48
N GLN A 28 -6.70 -16.05 -6.00
CA GLN A 28 -7.79 -15.12 -5.71
C GLN A 28 -7.49 -14.28 -4.46
N LYS A 29 -6.76 -14.83 -3.48
CA LYS A 29 -6.28 -14.07 -2.31
C LYS A 29 -5.27 -13.01 -2.73
N GLU A 30 -4.31 -13.36 -3.57
CA GLU A 30 -3.31 -12.42 -4.10
C GLU A 30 -3.98 -11.30 -4.92
N GLU A 31 -4.95 -11.65 -5.76
CA GLU A 31 -5.73 -10.68 -6.50
C GLU A 31 -6.51 -9.75 -5.55
N SER A 32 -7.18 -10.30 -4.54
CA SER A 32 -7.91 -9.52 -3.55
C SER A 32 -7.02 -8.51 -2.82
N LEU A 33 -5.81 -8.89 -2.40
CA LEU A 33 -4.83 -7.99 -1.77
C LEU A 33 -4.41 -6.85 -2.70
N PHE A 34 -4.37 -7.09 -4.01
CA PHE A 34 -4.05 -6.08 -5.00
C PHE A 34 -5.13 -4.99 -5.11
N TYR A 35 -6.39 -5.39 -4.92
CA TYR A 35 -7.56 -4.52 -5.00
C TYR A 35 -8.01 -3.92 -3.66
N HIS A 36 -7.19 -4.04 -2.61
CA HIS A 36 -7.45 -3.30 -1.36
C HIS A 36 -7.57 -1.80 -1.62
N SER A 37 -8.56 -1.18 -0.96
CA SER A 37 -8.96 0.20 -1.20
C SER A 37 -7.82 1.22 -1.07
N GLU A 38 -6.87 0.99 -0.18
CA GLU A 38 -5.71 1.83 0.07
C GLU A 38 -4.78 1.84 -1.14
N ARG A 39 -4.59 0.69 -1.79
CA ARG A 39 -3.76 0.56 -2.99
C ARG A 39 -4.42 1.25 -4.18
N LEU A 40 -5.74 1.10 -4.31
CA LEU A 40 -6.52 1.76 -5.35
C LEU A 40 -6.50 3.28 -5.17
N ALA A 41 -6.68 3.77 -3.94
CA ALA A 41 -6.62 5.20 -3.62
C ALA A 41 -5.25 5.79 -3.94
N ILE A 42 -4.16 5.11 -3.55
CA ILE A 42 -2.79 5.55 -3.86
C ILE A 42 -2.54 5.54 -5.36
N ALA A 43 -2.95 4.48 -6.07
CA ALA A 43 -2.79 4.41 -7.53
C ALA A 43 -3.53 5.54 -8.25
N PHE A 44 -4.75 5.85 -7.82
CA PHE A 44 -5.52 6.96 -8.35
C PHE A 44 -4.84 8.31 -8.03
N ALA A 45 -4.36 8.50 -6.80
CA ALA A 45 -3.64 9.71 -6.42
C ALA A 45 -2.35 9.90 -7.22
N LEU A 46 -1.59 8.83 -7.49
CA LEU A 46 -0.39 8.89 -8.33
C LEU A 46 -0.67 9.42 -9.74
N ILE A 47 -1.86 9.13 -10.28
CA ILE A 47 -2.28 9.59 -11.62
C ILE A 47 -2.79 11.03 -11.59
N THR A 48 -3.50 11.42 -10.53
CA THR A 48 -4.29 12.66 -10.50
C THR A 48 -3.59 13.83 -9.82
N THR A 49 -2.52 13.58 -9.07
CA THR A 49 -1.80 14.60 -8.31
C THR A 49 -0.44 14.89 -8.91
N VAL A 50 0.07 16.08 -8.66
CA VAL A 50 1.37 16.55 -9.18
C VAL A 50 2.49 15.63 -8.68
N GLU A 51 3.44 15.32 -9.56
CA GLU A 51 4.64 14.57 -9.22
C GLU A 51 5.40 15.21 -8.05
N GLY A 52 5.94 14.39 -7.15
CA GLY A 52 6.62 14.87 -5.94
C GLY A 52 5.71 15.37 -4.80
N SER A 53 4.43 15.65 -5.05
CA SER A 53 3.51 16.09 -3.97
C SER A 53 3.19 14.95 -2.98
N THR A 54 2.90 15.29 -1.73
CA THR A 54 2.47 14.30 -0.73
C THR A 54 1.10 13.71 -1.08
N ILE A 55 0.97 12.39 -1.03
CA ILE A 55 -0.32 11.69 -1.19
C ILE A 55 -0.90 11.46 0.21
N THR A 56 -2.16 11.83 0.44
CA THR A 56 -2.86 11.53 1.69
C THR A 56 -4.08 10.65 1.44
N VAL A 57 -4.15 9.51 2.11
CA VAL A 57 -5.31 8.60 2.09
C VAL A 57 -5.93 8.56 3.48
N MET A 58 -7.24 8.80 3.56
CA MET A 58 -8.00 8.70 4.80
C MET A 58 -8.90 7.47 4.74
N LYS A 59 -8.86 6.64 5.79
CA LYS A 59 -9.72 5.47 5.94
C LYS A 59 -10.21 5.32 7.38
N ASN A 60 -11.27 4.54 7.54
CA ASN A 60 -11.88 4.25 8.85
C ASN A 60 -11.50 2.89 9.44
N LEU A 61 -10.73 2.08 8.71
CA LEU A 61 -10.29 0.73 9.13
C LEU A 61 -8.76 0.72 9.35
N HIS A 62 -8.25 -0.15 10.22
CA HIS A 62 -6.81 -0.40 10.34
C HIS A 62 -6.21 -0.86 9.02
N ILE A 63 -5.01 -0.38 8.70
CA ILE A 63 -4.27 -0.84 7.53
C ILE A 63 -3.85 -2.31 7.72
N CYS A 64 -4.04 -3.16 6.71
CA CYS A 64 -3.55 -4.53 6.82
C CYS A 64 -2.02 -4.58 6.64
N GLY A 65 -1.36 -5.58 7.22
CA GLY A 65 0.11 -5.69 7.17
C GLY A 65 0.66 -5.84 5.75
N ASP A 66 -0.08 -6.47 4.85
CA ASP A 66 0.27 -6.55 3.43
C ASP A 66 0.26 -5.17 2.75
N CYS A 67 -0.81 -4.39 2.92
CA CYS A 67 -0.90 -3.03 2.40
C CYS A 67 0.15 -2.12 3.02
N HIS A 68 0.41 -2.25 4.31
CA HIS A 68 1.47 -1.50 4.98
C HIS A 68 2.84 -1.76 4.34
N SER A 69 3.16 -3.04 4.09
CA SER A 69 4.41 -3.46 3.44
C SER A 69 4.48 -3.00 1.97
N ALA A 70 3.39 -3.11 1.22
CA ALA A 70 3.31 -2.65 -0.15
C ALA A 70 3.51 -1.13 -0.24
N ILE A 71 2.87 -0.34 0.62
CA ILE A 71 2.89 1.12 0.58
C ILE A 71 4.29 1.67 0.90
N LYS A 72 5.03 1.04 1.82
CA LYS A 72 6.46 1.33 2.03
C LYS A 72 7.24 1.28 0.71
N LEU A 73 7.09 0.19 -0.03
CA LEU A 73 7.79 0.01 -1.31
C LEU A 73 7.27 0.95 -2.39
N ILE A 74 5.96 1.22 -2.43
CA ILE A 74 5.37 2.20 -3.35
C ILE A 74 5.99 3.59 -3.10
N ALA A 75 6.06 4.04 -1.84
CA ALA A 75 6.67 5.32 -1.47
C ALA A 75 8.14 5.41 -1.91
N LYS A 76 8.88 4.29 -1.86
CA LYS A 76 10.25 4.18 -2.38
C LYS A 76 10.31 4.22 -3.91
N ILE A 77 9.42 3.51 -4.60
CA ILE A 77 9.38 3.42 -6.08
C ILE A 77 9.10 4.78 -6.70
N VAL A 78 8.15 5.52 -6.14
CA VAL A 78 7.65 6.78 -6.71
C VAL A 78 8.35 8.00 -6.14
N ASP A 79 9.24 7.81 -5.15
CA ASP A 79 9.95 8.86 -4.41
C ASP A 79 9.04 9.97 -3.89
N ARG A 80 7.92 9.58 -3.26
CA ARG A 80 6.94 10.50 -2.65
C ARG A 80 6.62 10.08 -1.23
N GLU A 81 6.32 11.07 -0.39
CA GLU A 81 5.67 10.80 0.88
C GLU A 81 4.23 10.36 0.64
N ILE A 82 3.85 9.25 1.27
CA ILE A 82 2.47 8.78 1.33
C ILE A 82 2.07 8.79 2.79
N VAL A 83 0.98 9.48 3.11
CA VAL A 83 0.39 9.53 4.44
C VAL A 83 -0.91 8.76 4.42
N VAL A 84 -1.03 7.74 5.28
CA VAL A 84 -2.29 7.02 5.49
C VAL A 84 -2.78 7.29 6.90
N ARG A 85 -3.94 7.93 7.00
CA ARG A 85 -4.68 8.05 8.27
C ARG A 85 -5.65 6.89 8.35
N ASP A 86 -5.42 5.98 9.29
CA ASP A 86 -6.33 4.87 9.57
C ASP A 86 -7.22 5.16 10.80
N PHE A 87 -7.83 4.14 11.41
CA PHE A 87 -8.78 4.31 12.53
C PHE A 87 -8.28 5.27 13.62
N SER A 88 -7.00 5.21 13.99
CA SER A 88 -6.44 6.04 15.06
C SER A 88 -4.99 6.50 14.85
N LEU A 89 -4.30 6.06 13.79
CA LEU A 89 -2.89 6.34 13.56
C LEU A 89 -2.65 7.04 12.22
N PHE A 90 -1.56 7.82 12.19
CA PHE A 90 -0.98 8.36 10.96
C PHE A 90 0.27 7.57 10.61
N HIS A 91 0.24 6.95 9.44
CA HIS A 91 1.36 6.24 8.85
C HIS A 91 2.03 7.15 7.84
N HIS A 92 3.26 7.57 8.11
CA HIS A 92 4.08 8.34 7.16
C HIS A 92 5.05 7.39 6.47
N PHE A 93 4.79 7.11 5.20
CA PHE A 93 5.62 6.26 4.38
C PHE A 93 6.60 7.10 3.57
N ARG A 94 7.90 6.88 3.77
CA ARG A 94 8.97 7.55 3.04
C ARG A 94 10.15 6.60 2.85
N SER A 95 10.66 6.53 1.62
CA SER A 95 11.89 5.78 1.28
C SER A 95 11.90 4.32 1.78
N GLY A 96 10.74 3.63 1.78
CA GLY A 96 10.64 2.24 2.20
C GLY A 96 10.35 2.02 3.69
N ILE A 97 10.18 3.08 4.47
CA ILE A 97 9.98 3.01 5.92
C ILE A 97 8.64 3.68 6.26
N CYS A 98 7.98 3.18 7.31
CA CYS A 98 6.82 3.81 7.90
C CYS A 98 7.18 4.36 9.28
N SER A 99 6.69 5.54 9.63
CA SER A 99 6.87 6.15 10.95
C SER A 99 6.31 5.32 12.12
N CYS A 100 5.38 4.39 11.87
CA CYS A 100 4.76 3.59 12.92
C CYS A 100 5.68 2.47 13.45
N GLY A 101 6.81 2.16 12.80
CA GLY A 101 7.73 1.10 13.24
C GLY A 101 7.18 -0.32 13.04
N ASP A 102 6.39 -0.54 11.99
CA ASP A 102 5.71 -1.82 11.71
C ASP A 102 4.60 -2.17 12.69
N TYR A 103 3.93 -1.16 13.25
CA TYR A 103 2.65 -1.31 13.92
C TYR A 103 1.56 -0.90 12.92
N TRP A 104 0.94 -1.89 12.26
CA TRP A 104 -0.15 -1.73 11.29
C TRP A 104 -1.54 -1.87 11.93
#